data_AF-A0A349TWU2-F1
#
_entry.id   AF-A0A349TWU2-F1
#
_cell.length_a   1.000
_cell.length_b   1.000
_cell.length_c   1.000
_cell.angle_alpha   90.00
_cell.angle_beta   90.00
_cell.angle_gamma   90.00
#
_symmetry.space_group_name_H-M   'P 1'
#
loop_
_entity.id
_entity.type
_entity.pdbx_description
1 polymer ?
#
loop_
_entity_poly.entity_id
_entity_poly.type
_entity_poly.pdbx_seq_one_letter_code
_entity_poly.pdbx_strand_id
1 'polypeptide(L)'
;MMDRSGNSDGEETSMRKSHPLSRGDSETRFGLLAASSLMAVTVPDRGLGTSLAALRVSTSAAVPPRARVWPIFGSRSMTISVPSSRKSGMRPMVAVVPSSSAQTRDDENLFSAMAFFLLPSYIVRKASWHNRTGIHNMGWNIAVVGVNEMAGREVLKILAERDFPVGKVVALAEGHEMGRSVSFGEKDLKIQSADDFDFSGIQMAFFAGDSRLALRYAGAAVAAGAVVIDGTGHFAQDSKVPLVVPEINPESMKDLARFHIVASPSPAAIFLAMVLAPLAGEVGLEQVVATCMVPVSVAGTPGMDELFAQTRTVFMNSRMQGEVFPRQVAFNLLPQVGGFGSDGLSDAEHRLVVEGRRLLGDKVQIGAHFIQAPVFIGESLALTVGFGEALTPGSARKYLSRAPGIKVVDRLAEGGYATPVECAGEDDVFVSRIRKDMSLENGLAMFVVSDNSRKGGALNMVQIAEVISGNMVMKD
;
A
#
# COMPACT_ATOMS: atom_id res chain seq x y z
N MET A 1 54.48 9.84 22.17
CA MET A 1 55.42 10.87 22.66
C MET A 1 55.30 12.04 21.69
N MET A 2 54.99 13.25 22.17
CA MET A 2 55.03 14.61 21.54
C MET A 2 55.08 14.71 20.00
N ASP A 3 54.06 15.19 19.28
CA ASP A 3 53.55 16.59 19.17
C ASP A 3 54.44 17.55 18.32
N ARG A 4 53.76 18.44 17.54
CA ARG A 4 54.19 19.73 16.92
C ARG A 4 54.63 19.86 15.44
N SER A 5 53.65 20.31 14.64
CA SER A 5 53.60 21.57 13.83
C SER A 5 54.82 22.12 13.05
N GLY A 6 54.57 22.51 11.79
CA GLY A 6 55.39 23.47 11.02
C GLY A 6 54.60 24.06 9.85
N ASN A 7 54.65 25.40 9.67
CA ASN A 7 53.87 26.18 8.70
C ASN A 7 54.74 26.66 7.52
N SER A 8 54.16 26.88 6.33
CA SER A 8 54.78 27.72 5.29
C SER A 8 53.75 28.27 4.29
N ASP A 9 53.50 29.57 4.36
CA ASP A 9 52.82 30.35 3.32
C ASP A 9 53.74 30.55 2.10
N GLY A 10 53.14 30.78 0.92
CA GLY A 10 53.84 31.09 -0.33
C GLY A 10 52.93 31.88 -1.28
N GLU A 11 53.45 32.97 -1.83
CA GLU A 11 52.66 34.02 -2.47
C GLU A 11 52.29 33.76 -3.94
N GLU A 12 51.31 34.56 -4.41
CA GLU A 12 51.46 35.49 -5.54
C GLU A 12 50.63 35.28 -6.84
N THR A 13 50.21 36.45 -7.36
CA THR A 13 49.91 36.83 -8.76
C THR A 13 48.47 36.92 -9.30
N SER A 14 48.21 38.14 -9.81
CA SER A 14 47.59 38.45 -11.12
C SER A 14 46.10 38.80 -11.21
N MET A 15 45.83 40.10 -11.32
CA MET A 15 44.58 40.69 -11.81
C MET A 15 44.23 40.24 -13.25
N ARG A 16 42.94 40.08 -13.55
CA ARG A 16 42.38 40.51 -14.86
C ARG A 16 41.04 41.23 -14.70
N LYS A 17 40.84 42.25 -15.54
CA LYS A 17 39.77 43.24 -15.46
C LYS A 17 38.48 42.74 -16.12
N SER A 18 37.33 43.09 -15.54
CA SER A 18 36.02 42.98 -16.18
C SER A 18 35.66 44.28 -16.94
N HIS A 19 34.95 44.13 -18.05
CA HIS A 19 34.31 45.24 -18.78
C HIS A 19 32.81 44.96 -19.00
N PRO A 20 31.96 45.99 -19.06
CA PRO A 20 30.50 45.83 -18.98
C PRO A 20 29.79 45.86 -20.34
N LEU A 21 28.60 45.26 -20.39
CA LEU A 21 27.59 45.41 -21.45
C LEU A 21 26.23 45.60 -20.72
N SER A 22 25.67 46.81 -20.64
CA SER A 22 25.02 47.65 -21.67
C SER A 22 23.51 47.41 -21.75
N ARG A 23 22.73 48.44 -21.41
CA ARG A 23 21.26 48.48 -21.56
C ARG A 23 20.85 48.37 -23.03
N GLY A 24 19.65 47.83 -23.27
CA GLY A 24 18.92 47.97 -24.52
C GLY A 24 17.42 48.00 -24.24
N ASP A 25 16.76 49.10 -24.58
CA ASP A 25 15.31 49.25 -24.51
C ASP A 25 14.66 48.67 -25.79
N SER A 26 13.50 48.02 -25.64
CA SER A 26 12.52 47.91 -26.72
C SER A 26 11.13 47.61 -26.16
N GLU A 27 10.20 48.56 -26.31
CA GLU A 27 8.77 48.34 -26.02
C GLU A 27 8.12 47.53 -27.15
N THR A 28 7.33 46.48 -26.85
CA THR A 28 6.13 46.18 -27.66
C THR A 28 5.06 45.38 -26.90
N ARG A 29 3.99 46.08 -26.49
CA ARG A 29 2.58 45.66 -26.30
C ARG A 29 2.22 44.23 -25.84
N PHE A 30 1.76 44.16 -24.59
CA PHE A 30 0.50 43.56 -24.12
C PHE A 30 -0.03 42.27 -24.77
N GLY A 31 0.21 41.14 -24.10
CA GLY A 31 -0.67 39.97 -24.09
C GLY A 31 -1.19 39.74 -22.67
N LEU A 32 -2.51 39.80 -22.46
CA LEU A 32 -3.12 39.68 -21.13
C LEU A 32 -3.29 38.21 -20.74
N LEU A 33 -2.41 37.67 -19.89
CA LEU A 33 -2.60 36.38 -19.23
C LEU A 33 -2.69 36.59 -17.71
N ALA A 34 -3.78 36.11 -17.12
CA ALA A 34 -4.08 36.31 -15.70
C ALA A 34 -3.15 35.45 -14.82
N ALA A 35 -2.19 36.11 -14.17
CA ALA A 35 -1.43 35.52 -13.08
C ALA A 35 -2.25 35.62 -11.79
N SER A 36 -2.73 34.48 -11.30
CA SER A 36 -3.31 34.37 -9.95
C SER A 36 -2.19 34.34 -8.92
N SER A 37 -1.86 35.51 -8.36
CA SER A 37 -0.77 35.67 -7.40
C SER A 37 -1.00 34.84 -6.12
N LEU A 38 0.00 34.03 -5.74
CA LEU A 38 0.11 33.53 -4.36
C LEU A 38 0.22 34.73 -3.40
N MET A 39 -0.59 34.73 -2.34
CA MET A 39 -0.22 35.47 -1.12
C MET A 39 0.53 34.52 -0.18
N ALA A 40 1.84 34.73 -0.08
CA ALA A 40 2.65 34.12 0.97
C ALA A 40 2.31 34.79 2.31
N VAL A 41 1.80 34.02 3.27
CA VAL A 41 1.58 34.51 4.65
C VAL A 41 2.83 34.20 5.47
N THR A 42 3.76 35.15 5.52
CA THR A 42 4.84 35.15 6.52
C THR A 42 4.27 35.60 7.86
N VAL A 43 4.26 34.70 8.85
CA VAL A 43 3.88 35.03 10.24
C VAL A 43 5.13 35.50 11.00
N PRO A 44 5.20 36.74 11.50
CA PRO A 44 6.26 37.19 12.39
C PRO A 44 6.02 36.68 13.82
N ASP A 45 7.10 36.31 14.51
CA ASP A 45 7.06 35.93 15.93
C ASP A 45 7.18 37.15 16.86
N ARG A 46 6.75 36.98 18.11
CA ARG A 46 6.84 37.85 19.31
C ARG A 46 5.76 38.92 19.54
N GLY A 47 5.00 38.70 20.61
CA GLY A 47 5.06 39.59 21.78
C GLY A 47 3.86 40.48 22.12
N LEU A 48 3.14 40.09 23.19
CA LEU A 48 2.42 40.93 24.17
C LEU A 48 1.57 42.14 23.68
N GLY A 49 0.25 42.07 23.87
CA GLY A 49 -0.61 43.26 23.87
C GLY A 49 -2.11 42.95 23.80
N THR A 50 -2.89 43.45 24.76
CA THR A 50 -4.34 43.25 24.85
C THR A 50 -5.17 44.26 24.05
N SER A 51 -6.35 43.81 23.58
CA SER A 51 -7.67 44.51 23.62
C SER A 51 -8.38 44.77 22.27
N LEU A 52 -9.69 45.03 22.39
CA LEU A 52 -10.73 44.97 21.36
C LEU A 52 -10.66 46.06 20.28
N ALA A 53 -11.14 45.73 19.07
CA ALA A 53 -12.20 46.51 18.40
C ALA A 53 -12.88 45.70 17.28
N ALA A 54 -14.21 45.79 17.18
CA ALA A 54 -14.96 45.27 16.04
C ALA A 54 -15.17 46.38 15.00
N LEU A 55 -15.10 46.06 13.71
CA LEU A 55 -15.53 46.97 12.64
C LEU A 55 -16.49 46.26 11.67
N ARG A 56 -17.78 46.64 11.72
CA ARG A 56 -18.71 46.46 10.59
C ARG A 56 -18.49 47.61 9.62
N VAL A 57 -18.48 47.30 8.32
CA VAL A 57 -18.75 48.28 7.26
C VAL A 57 -19.78 47.68 6.31
N SER A 58 -20.84 48.43 6.04
CA SER A 58 -21.86 48.08 5.05
C SER A 58 -22.18 49.28 4.17
N THR A 59 -22.08 49.10 2.87
CA THR A 59 -22.72 49.80 1.75
C THR A 59 -22.28 49.05 0.48
N SER A 60 -22.96 48.97 -0.65
CA SER A 60 -24.34 49.20 -1.12
C SER A 60 -24.23 49.39 -2.63
N ALA A 61 -24.66 48.39 -3.41
CA ALA A 61 -25.18 48.47 -4.78
C ALA A 61 -24.39 49.18 -5.93
N ALA A 62 -24.15 48.44 -7.02
CA ALA A 62 -24.35 48.89 -8.40
C ALA A 62 -24.59 47.68 -9.34
N VAL A 63 -25.54 47.78 -10.27
CA VAL A 63 -25.87 46.74 -11.29
C VAL A 63 -26.19 47.42 -12.63
N PRO A 64 -25.70 46.91 -13.78
CA PRO A 64 -26.24 47.19 -15.11
C PRO A 64 -26.96 45.98 -15.76
N PRO A 65 -27.78 46.16 -16.84
CA PRO A 65 -29.05 45.43 -16.93
C PRO A 65 -29.36 44.66 -18.25
N ARG A 66 -30.55 43.99 -18.27
CA ARG A 66 -31.32 43.40 -19.39
C ARG A 66 -30.85 42.01 -19.87
N ALA A 67 -31.71 41.03 -20.23
CA ALA A 67 -33.17 40.75 -20.07
C ALA A 67 -33.39 39.23 -20.39
N ARG A 68 -34.56 38.56 -20.34
CA ARG A 68 -36.02 38.87 -20.29
C ARG A 68 -36.76 37.79 -19.47
N VAL A 69 -38.00 38.04 -19.02
CA VAL A 69 -38.96 37.02 -18.48
C VAL A 69 -40.40 37.39 -18.86
N TRP A 70 -41.23 36.42 -19.28
CA TRP A 70 -42.70 36.45 -19.42
C TRP A 70 -43.23 35.00 -19.18
N PRO A 71 -44.50 34.75 -18.78
CA PRO A 71 -44.84 34.67 -17.35
C PRO A 71 -45.50 33.35 -16.88
N ILE A 72 -45.87 33.35 -15.59
CA ILE A 72 -46.41 32.26 -14.75
C ILE A 72 -47.92 32.01 -15.01
N PHE A 73 -48.41 30.77 -14.89
CA PHE A 73 -49.57 30.35 -14.05
C PHE A 73 -49.89 28.84 -14.20
N GLY A 74 -50.29 28.16 -13.12
CA GLY A 74 -50.81 26.78 -13.21
C GLY A 74 -50.58 25.88 -11.97
N SER A 75 -51.14 26.24 -10.81
CA SER A 75 -51.09 25.38 -9.62
C SER A 75 -52.03 24.16 -9.73
N ARG A 76 -51.54 22.96 -9.39
CA ARG A 76 -52.36 21.87 -8.85
C ARG A 76 -51.50 20.93 -8.00
N SER A 77 -51.91 20.75 -6.75
CA SER A 77 -51.35 19.78 -5.81
C SER A 77 -51.93 18.40 -6.06
N MET A 78 -51.10 17.36 -5.94
CA MET A 78 -51.58 15.98 -5.82
C MET A 78 -50.61 15.13 -4.99
N THR A 79 -50.93 14.95 -3.72
CA THR A 79 -50.35 13.92 -2.85
C THR A 79 -51.18 12.64 -3.02
N ILE A 80 -50.56 11.45 -3.03
CA ILE A 80 -51.05 10.25 -2.29
C ILE A 80 -50.14 9.00 -2.47
N SER A 81 -49.79 8.43 -1.32
CA SER A 81 -49.40 7.05 -0.97
C SER A 81 -48.37 6.23 -1.76
N VAL A 82 -47.35 5.77 -1.01
CA VAL A 82 -46.60 4.52 -1.24
C VAL A 82 -47.40 3.32 -0.70
N PRO A 83 -47.48 2.18 -1.40
CA PRO A 83 -47.89 0.90 -0.82
C PRO A 83 -46.69 -0.02 -0.55
N SER A 84 -46.70 -0.69 0.60
CA SER A 84 -45.77 -1.77 0.93
C SER A 84 -46.43 -3.13 0.71
N SER A 85 -45.69 -4.13 0.23
CA SER A 85 -46.04 -5.55 0.42
C SER A 85 -44.79 -6.44 0.35
N ARG A 86 -44.92 -7.69 0.81
CA ARG A 86 -43.80 -8.56 1.21
C ARG A 86 -43.97 -9.96 0.59
N LYS A 87 -42.83 -10.62 0.29
CA LYS A 87 -42.59 -12.07 0.11
C LYS A 87 -42.68 -12.73 -1.29
N SER A 88 -41.61 -13.54 -1.51
CA SER A 88 -41.55 -14.87 -2.14
C SER A 88 -41.20 -15.00 -3.63
N GLY A 89 -40.32 -15.97 -3.93
CA GLY A 89 -40.14 -16.53 -5.28
C GLY A 89 -38.71 -16.55 -5.85
N MET A 90 -37.85 -17.49 -5.41
CA MET A 90 -36.66 -17.88 -6.20
C MET A 90 -37.03 -18.87 -7.31
N ARG A 91 -36.54 -18.65 -8.54
CA ARG A 91 -36.08 -19.69 -9.49
C ARG A 91 -35.33 -19.03 -10.67
N PRO A 92 -34.34 -19.72 -11.28
CA PRO A 92 -33.41 -19.10 -12.23
C PRO A 92 -33.96 -19.02 -13.66
N MET A 93 -33.57 -17.98 -14.41
CA MET A 93 -33.74 -17.95 -15.86
C MET A 93 -32.59 -18.68 -16.56
N VAL A 94 -32.95 -19.68 -17.36
CA VAL A 94 -32.05 -20.30 -18.35
C VAL A 94 -32.12 -19.47 -19.62
N ALA A 95 -31.01 -18.85 -20.02
CA ALA A 95 -30.92 -18.16 -21.29
C ALA A 95 -30.66 -19.16 -22.42
N VAL A 96 -31.66 -19.38 -23.27
CA VAL A 96 -31.53 -20.18 -24.50
C VAL A 96 -30.96 -19.29 -25.60
N VAL A 97 -29.79 -19.64 -26.13
CA VAL A 97 -29.21 -19.01 -27.32
C VAL A 97 -29.70 -19.78 -28.56
N PRO A 98 -30.42 -19.15 -29.50
CA PRO A 98 -30.81 -19.80 -30.74
C PRO A 98 -29.63 -19.86 -31.73
N SER A 99 -29.25 -21.07 -32.12
CA SER A 99 -28.36 -21.32 -33.25
C SER A 99 -29.07 -20.99 -34.57
N SER A 100 -28.43 -20.22 -35.45
CA SER A 100 -28.81 -20.16 -36.88
C SER A 100 -27.65 -20.61 -37.75
N SER A 101 -27.97 -21.51 -38.68
CA SER A 101 -27.06 -22.11 -39.65
C SER A 101 -27.19 -21.43 -41.01
N ALA A 102 -26.07 -21.16 -41.68
CA ALA A 102 -26.01 -20.95 -43.12
C ALA A 102 -24.68 -21.48 -43.68
N GLN A 103 -24.73 -22.27 -44.76
CA GLN A 103 -23.57 -22.84 -45.45
C GLN A 103 -23.32 -22.13 -46.79
N THR A 104 -22.04 -21.96 -47.16
CA THR A 104 -21.44 -21.99 -48.52
C THR A 104 -19.91 -21.92 -48.29
N ARG A 105 -19.05 -22.86 -48.72
CA ARG A 105 -18.54 -23.11 -50.10
C ARG A 105 -17.96 -21.85 -50.76
N ASP A 106 -16.77 -21.82 -51.35
CA ASP A 106 -15.63 -22.78 -51.48
C ASP A 106 -14.31 -21.97 -51.71
N ASP A 107 -13.20 -22.66 -52.02
CA ASP A 107 -11.96 -22.18 -52.68
C ASP A 107 -10.80 -21.51 -51.89
N GLU A 108 -9.82 -22.37 -51.57
CA GLU A 108 -8.39 -22.34 -51.97
C GLU A 108 -7.47 -21.10 -51.82
N ASN A 109 -6.35 -21.37 -51.12
CA ASN A 109 -4.95 -20.99 -51.42
C ASN A 109 -4.50 -19.51 -51.47
N LEU A 110 -3.54 -19.16 -50.59
CA LEU A 110 -2.12 -18.88 -50.94
C LEU A 110 -1.28 -18.48 -49.69
N PHE A 111 -0.12 -19.14 -49.52
CA PHE A 111 1.12 -18.70 -48.83
C PHE A 111 1.05 -17.87 -47.52
N SER A 112 1.56 -18.40 -46.41
CA SER A 112 3.02 -18.35 -46.09
C SER A 112 3.33 -18.76 -44.64
N ALA A 113 4.56 -19.20 -44.43
CA ALA A 113 5.10 -19.78 -43.19
C ALA A 113 4.99 -18.91 -41.92
N MET A 114 4.63 -19.56 -40.80
CA MET A 114 5.28 -19.33 -39.51
C MET A 114 5.49 -20.67 -38.79
N ALA A 115 6.71 -20.90 -38.31
CA ALA A 115 7.05 -22.09 -37.54
C ALA A 115 6.48 -21.99 -36.12
N PHE A 116 5.72 -23.00 -35.70
CA PHE A 116 5.33 -23.15 -34.30
C PHE A 116 6.54 -23.58 -33.46
N PHE A 117 7.20 -22.62 -32.82
CA PHE A 117 8.05 -22.91 -31.68
C PHE A 117 7.18 -23.37 -30.52
N LEU A 118 7.38 -24.63 -30.11
CA LEU A 118 6.75 -25.21 -28.94
C LEU A 118 7.26 -24.50 -27.68
N LEU A 119 6.45 -23.61 -27.11
CA LEU A 119 6.65 -23.13 -25.74
C LEU A 119 6.36 -24.28 -24.78
N PRO A 120 7.29 -24.64 -23.86
CA PRO A 120 7.04 -25.71 -22.91
C PRO A 120 5.96 -25.28 -21.93
N SER A 121 4.82 -25.97 -21.96
CA SER A 121 3.75 -25.79 -20.98
C SER A 121 4.30 -26.10 -19.59
N TYR A 122 4.37 -25.09 -18.72
CA TYR A 122 4.79 -25.24 -17.33
C TYR A 122 3.71 -26.02 -16.55
N ILE A 123 3.75 -27.35 -16.68
CA ILE A 123 2.96 -28.24 -15.85
C ILE A 123 3.55 -28.18 -14.44
N VAL A 124 2.91 -27.39 -13.58
CA VAL A 124 3.13 -27.44 -12.14
C VAL A 124 2.82 -28.87 -11.68
N ARG A 125 3.87 -29.66 -11.42
CA ARG A 125 3.73 -30.98 -10.81
C ARG A 125 3.11 -30.79 -9.43
N LYS A 126 1.82 -31.09 -9.29
CA LYS A 126 1.14 -31.21 -8.00
C LYS A 126 1.97 -32.14 -7.10
N ALA A 127 2.59 -31.57 -6.08
CA ALA A 127 3.05 -32.35 -4.94
C ALA A 127 1.79 -32.86 -4.23
N SER A 128 1.43 -34.12 -4.48
CA SER A 128 0.19 -34.71 -3.97
C SER A 128 0.34 -35.07 -2.49
N TRP A 129 -0.02 -34.11 -1.63
CA TRP A 129 -0.43 -34.43 -0.27
C TRP A 129 -1.58 -35.44 -0.34
N HIS A 130 -1.29 -36.69 0.01
CA HIS A 130 -2.26 -37.76 -0.08
C HIS A 130 -3.29 -37.62 1.03
N ASN A 131 -4.49 -37.22 0.63
CA ASN A 131 -5.68 -37.20 1.47
C ASN A 131 -5.88 -38.61 2.09
N ARG A 132 -5.69 -38.74 3.41
CA ARG A 132 -6.18 -39.92 4.13
C ARG A 132 -7.69 -39.81 4.21
N THR A 133 -8.37 -40.59 3.38
CA THR A 133 -9.83 -40.66 3.30
C THR A 133 -10.43 -41.00 4.66
N GLY A 134 -11.22 -40.09 5.24
CA GLY A 134 -12.03 -40.37 6.43
C GLY A 134 -11.80 -39.45 7.64
N ILE A 135 -11.80 -38.13 7.47
CA ILE A 135 -12.04 -37.18 8.57
C ILE A 135 -13.13 -36.21 8.11
N HIS A 136 -14.11 -35.96 8.98
CA HIS A 136 -15.13 -34.94 8.77
C HIS A 136 -14.51 -33.54 8.63
N ASN A 137 -15.30 -32.61 8.11
CA ASN A 137 -15.00 -31.18 7.91
C ASN A 137 -14.48 -30.48 9.19
N MET A 138 -13.19 -30.66 9.51
CA MET A 138 -12.51 -30.14 10.70
C MET A 138 -11.55 -29.05 10.25
N GLY A 139 -11.97 -27.79 10.42
CA GLY A 139 -11.15 -26.63 10.06
C GLY A 139 -9.92 -26.45 10.96
N TRP A 140 -9.06 -25.53 10.58
CA TRP A 140 -7.78 -25.25 11.24
C TRP A 140 -7.98 -24.64 12.63
N ASN A 141 -7.18 -25.10 13.58
CA ASN A 141 -7.02 -24.47 14.89
C ASN A 141 -6.01 -23.33 14.77
N ILE A 142 -6.49 -22.09 14.89
CA ILE A 142 -5.72 -20.86 14.69
C ILE A 142 -5.56 -20.11 16.01
N ALA A 143 -4.35 -19.61 16.25
CA ALA A 143 -4.09 -18.53 17.21
C ALA A 143 -3.73 -17.24 16.45
N VAL A 144 -4.22 -16.09 16.91
CA VAL A 144 -3.79 -14.77 16.43
C VAL A 144 -3.24 -14.00 17.63
N VAL A 145 -1.94 -13.69 17.58
CA VAL A 145 -1.20 -12.95 18.61
C VAL A 145 -1.09 -11.49 18.18
N GLY A 146 -1.41 -10.57 19.10
CA GLY A 146 -1.41 -9.12 18.87
C GLY A 146 -2.78 -8.51 18.59
N VAL A 147 -3.88 -9.15 19.02
CA VAL A 147 -5.26 -8.65 18.78
C VAL A 147 -5.61 -7.37 19.56
N ASN A 148 -4.77 -6.97 20.51
CA ASN A 148 -4.81 -5.63 21.11
C ASN A 148 -4.46 -4.54 20.08
N GLU A 149 -3.62 -4.85 19.09
CA GLU A 149 -3.20 -3.95 18.02
C GLU A 149 -4.12 -4.05 16.79
N MET A 150 -4.08 -3.01 15.94
CA MET A 150 -4.88 -2.94 14.72
C MET A 150 -4.55 -4.08 13.74
N ALA A 151 -3.28 -4.48 13.62
CA ALA A 151 -2.85 -5.52 12.69
C ALA A 151 -3.45 -6.90 13.03
N GLY A 152 -3.42 -7.33 14.30
CA GLY A 152 -4.05 -8.58 14.73
C GLY A 152 -5.57 -8.59 14.58
N ARG A 153 -6.23 -7.42 14.71
CA ARG A 153 -7.66 -7.27 14.45
C ARG A 153 -8.00 -7.40 12.96
N GLU A 154 -7.20 -6.80 12.08
CA GLU A 154 -7.39 -6.94 10.64
C GLU A 154 -7.15 -8.40 10.20
N VAL A 155 -6.18 -9.13 10.78
CA VAL A 155 -6.02 -10.58 10.53
C VAL A 155 -7.30 -11.37 10.87
N LEU A 156 -7.90 -11.14 12.04
CA LEU A 156 -9.17 -11.78 12.41
C LEU A 156 -10.31 -11.43 11.46
N LYS A 157 -10.39 -10.16 11.04
CA LYS A 157 -11.39 -9.67 10.08
C LYS A 157 -11.21 -10.33 8.71
N ILE A 158 -10.00 -10.38 8.15
CA ILE A 158 -9.73 -11.01 6.85
C ILE A 158 -10.00 -12.51 6.88
N LEU A 159 -9.62 -13.22 7.96
CA LEU A 159 -9.93 -14.64 8.13
C LEU A 159 -11.45 -14.91 8.08
N ALA A 160 -12.25 -14.00 8.64
CA ALA A 160 -13.72 -14.09 8.59
C ALA A 160 -14.30 -13.67 7.23
N GLU A 161 -13.84 -12.56 6.64
CA GLU A 161 -14.30 -12.06 5.33
C GLU A 161 -14.01 -13.01 4.17
N ARG A 162 -13.00 -13.87 4.31
CA ARG A 162 -12.59 -14.87 3.31
C ARG A 162 -13.12 -16.28 3.61
N ASP A 163 -14.01 -16.43 4.59
CA ASP A 163 -14.56 -17.72 5.04
C ASP A 163 -13.47 -18.78 5.28
N PHE A 164 -12.33 -18.39 5.87
CA PHE A 164 -11.20 -19.29 6.07
C PHE A 164 -11.65 -20.51 6.90
N PRO A 165 -11.32 -21.75 6.49
CA PRO A 165 -11.89 -22.95 7.10
C PRO A 165 -11.33 -23.19 8.52
N VAL A 166 -11.90 -22.53 9.52
CA VAL A 166 -11.49 -22.59 10.93
C VAL A 166 -12.28 -23.62 11.74
N GLY A 167 -11.59 -24.35 12.60
CA GLY A 167 -12.17 -25.23 13.62
C GLY A 167 -12.29 -24.51 14.96
N LYS A 168 -11.18 -23.91 15.40
CA LYS A 168 -11.07 -23.07 16.60
C LYS A 168 -10.25 -21.84 16.26
N VAL A 169 -10.67 -20.66 16.70
CA VAL A 169 -9.86 -19.43 16.63
C VAL A 169 -9.65 -18.90 18.05
N VAL A 170 -8.40 -18.56 18.38
CA VAL A 170 -8.01 -17.99 19.66
C VAL A 170 -7.41 -16.60 19.42
N ALA A 171 -7.94 -15.62 20.12
CA ALA A 171 -7.47 -14.24 20.11
C ALA A 171 -6.53 -14.01 21.31
N LEU A 172 -5.26 -13.69 21.07
CA LEU A 172 -4.20 -13.56 22.07
C LEU A 172 -3.60 -12.15 22.08
N ALA A 173 -3.40 -11.60 23.28
CA ALA A 173 -2.76 -10.31 23.50
C ALA A 173 -1.85 -10.33 24.73
N GLU A 174 -0.97 -9.33 24.82
CA GLU A 174 -0.26 -9.00 26.05
C GLU A 174 -1.03 -7.96 26.88
N GLY A 175 -0.75 -7.91 28.19
CA GLY A 175 -1.17 -6.81 29.05
C GLY A 175 -2.64 -6.81 29.48
N HIS A 176 -3.25 -5.63 29.53
CA HIS A 176 -4.49 -5.37 30.27
C HIS A 176 -5.79 -5.48 29.45
N GLU A 177 -5.70 -5.87 28.18
CA GLU A 177 -6.88 -6.13 27.32
C GLU A 177 -7.57 -7.47 27.65
N MET A 178 -7.01 -8.23 28.59
CA MET A 178 -7.49 -9.54 29.05
C MET A 178 -8.98 -9.56 29.42
N GLY A 179 -9.70 -10.52 28.84
CA GLY A 179 -11.13 -10.71 29.10
C GLY A 179 -12.07 -9.76 28.34
N ARG A 180 -11.55 -8.78 27.59
CA ARG A 180 -12.33 -8.04 26.58
C ARG A 180 -12.63 -8.95 25.37
N SER A 181 -13.55 -8.52 24.52
CA SER A 181 -13.90 -9.22 23.28
C SER A 181 -13.34 -8.53 22.04
N VAL A 182 -13.02 -9.32 21.01
CA VAL A 182 -12.72 -8.88 19.65
C VAL A 182 -13.61 -9.63 18.67
N SER A 183 -14.10 -8.95 17.63
CA SER A 183 -14.97 -9.56 16.61
C SER A 183 -14.18 -10.50 15.69
N PHE A 184 -14.83 -11.59 15.31
CA PHE A 184 -14.43 -12.55 14.28
C PHE A 184 -15.68 -12.90 13.46
N GLY A 185 -15.98 -12.07 12.45
CA GLY A 185 -17.25 -12.10 11.73
C GLY A 185 -18.42 -11.84 12.68
N GLU A 186 -19.45 -12.70 12.63
CA GLU A 186 -20.62 -12.62 13.53
C GLU A 186 -20.35 -13.09 14.98
N LYS A 187 -19.12 -13.51 15.31
CA LYS A 187 -18.76 -14.04 16.64
C LYS A 187 -17.86 -13.07 17.39
N ASP A 188 -17.99 -13.04 18.71
CA ASP A 188 -17.03 -12.38 19.60
C ASP A 188 -16.08 -13.40 20.23
N LEU A 189 -14.78 -13.16 20.10
CA LEU A 189 -13.72 -13.94 20.75
C LEU A 189 -13.24 -13.21 22.00
N LYS A 190 -13.21 -13.91 23.15
CA LYS A 190 -12.55 -13.39 24.35
C LYS A 190 -11.03 -13.39 24.17
N ILE A 191 -10.41 -12.25 24.44
CA ILE A 191 -8.97 -12.06 24.43
C ILE A 191 -8.36 -12.85 25.60
N GLN A 192 -7.41 -13.72 25.26
CA GLN A 192 -6.64 -14.58 26.18
C GLN A 192 -5.18 -14.12 26.25
N SER A 193 -4.50 -14.56 27.31
CA SER A 193 -3.15 -14.09 27.68
C SER A 193 -2.14 -14.82 26.82
N ALA A 194 -1.37 -14.09 26.01
CA ALA A 194 -0.28 -14.72 25.25
C ALA A 194 0.77 -15.37 26.18
N ASP A 195 0.94 -14.84 27.40
CA ASP A 195 1.88 -15.33 28.42
C ASP A 195 1.48 -16.67 29.05
N ASP A 196 0.19 -16.89 29.27
CA ASP A 196 -0.33 -18.08 29.94
C ASP A 196 -0.89 -19.12 28.97
N PHE A 197 -0.76 -18.89 27.65
CA PHE A 197 -1.41 -19.71 26.64
C PHE A 197 -0.60 -20.95 26.23
N ASP A 198 -1.21 -22.11 26.42
CA ASP A 198 -0.73 -23.37 25.84
C ASP A 198 -1.10 -23.45 24.35
N PHE A 199 -0.07 -23.40 23.49
CA PHE A 199 -0.22 -23.55 22.04
C PHE A 199 -0.52 -24.99 21.58
N SER A 200 -0.60 -25.97 22.50
CA SER A 200 -0.93 -27.36 22.17
C SER A 200 -2.22 -27.49 21.36
N GLY A 201 -2.12 -28.11 20.20
CA GLY A 201 -3.24 -28.32 19.27
C GLY A 201 -3.59 -27.11 18.40
N ILE A 202 -2.87 -25.99 18.49
CA ILE A 202 -2.84 -24.95 17.45
C ILE A 202 -2.03 -25.46 16.26
N GLN A 203 -2.53 -25.20 15.06
CA GLN A 203 -1.91 -25.64 13.80
C GLN A 203 -1.33 -24.45 13.02
N MET A 204 -1.92 -23.27 13.14
CA MET A 204 -1.40 -22.02 12.59
C MET A 204 -1.43 -20.90 13.64
N ALA A 205 -0.34 -20.16 13.77
CA ALA A 205 -0.22 -19.03 14.69
C ALA A 205 0.19 -17.77 13.93
N PHE A 206 -0.70 -16.78 13.86
CA PHE A 206 -0.44 -15.49 13.23
C PHE A 206 0.15 -14.54 14.27
N PHE A 207 1.23 -13.85 13.92
CA PHE A 207 1.86 -12.84 14.76
C PHE A 207 1.81 -11.49 14.04
N ALA A 208 1.00 -10.56 14.55
CA ALA A 208 0.73 -9.29 13.88
C ALA A 208 0.75 -8.13 14.90
N GLY A 209 1.68 -7.19 14.73
CA GLY A 209 1.96 -6.13 15.69
C GLY A 209 3.46 -5.99 15.95
N ASP A 210 3.83 -5.64 17.18
CA ASP A 210 5.22 -5.45 17.60
C ASP A 210 6.11 -6.71 17.44
N SER A 211 7.36 -6.52 16.98
CA SER A 211 8.34 -7.60 16.77
C SER A 211 8.71 -8.40 18.03
N ARG A 212 8.49 -7.83 19.22
CA ARG A 212 8.64 -8.52 20.50
C ARG A 212 7.66 -9.68 20.67
N LEU A 213 6.47 -9.61 20.06
CA LEU A 213 5.49 -10.70 20.11
C LEU A 213 6.06 -11.97 19.49
N ALA A 214 6.65 -11.86 18.29
CA ALA A 214 7.29 -12.97 17.59
C ALA A 214 8.52 -13.49 18.35
N LEU A 215 9.39 -12.59 18.82
CA LEU A 215 10.55 -12.94 19.65
C LEU A 215 10.15 -13.74 20.91
N ARG A 216 9.01 -13.39 21.54
CA ARG A 216 8.58 -13.96 22.83
C ARG A 216 7.82 -15.28 22.68
N TYR A 217 6.89 -15.40 21.74
CA TYR A 217 5.99 -16.57 21.67
C TYR A 217 6.13 -17.45 20.43
N ALA A 218 6.80 -17.03 19.35
CA ALA A 218 6.91 -17.85 18.15
C ALA A 218 7.62 -19.18 18.42
N GLY A 219 8.67 -19.17 19.27
CA GLY A 219 9.38 -20.38 19.69
C GLY A 219 8.48 -21.38 20.43
N ALA A 220 7.55 -20.89 21.27
CA ALA A 220 6.60 -21.74 21.98
C ALA A 220 5.54 -22.33 21.03
N ALA A 221 5.04 -21.52 20.09
CA ALA A 221 4.10 -21.99 19.06
C ALA A 221 4.73 -23.07 18.16
N VAL A 222 5.96 -22.87 17.70
CA VAL A 222 6.72 -23.87 16.92
C VAL A 222 6.99 -25.13 17.74
N ALA A 223 7.37 -25.00 19.01
CA ALA A 223 7.60 -26.16 19.90
C ALA A 223 6.33 -26.99 20.14
N ALA A 224 5.15 -26.35 20.14
CA ALA A 224 3.84 -27.02 20.19
C ALA A 224 3.38 -27.63 18.84
N GLY A 225 4.16 -27.44 17.77
CA GLY A 225 3.91 -27.98 16.43
C GLY A 225 3.11 -27.08 15.49
N ALA A 226 2.79 -25.84 15.88
CA ALA A 226 2.11 -24.89 15.02
C ALA A 226 3.04 -24.37 13.92
N VAL A 227 2.47 -24.00 12.77
CA VAL A 227 3.14 -23.14 11.78
C VAL A 227 2.93 -21.68 12.15
N VAL A 228 4.01 -20.94 12.33
CA VAL A 228 4.00 -19.50 12.58
C VAL A 228 3.98 -18.72 11.27
N ILE A 229 3.10 -17.73 11.19
CA ILE A 229 3.06 -16.72 10.12
C ILE A 229 3.37 -15.37 10.79
N ASP A 230 4.60 -14.89 10.61
CA ASP A 230 5.12 -13.66 11.23
C ASP A 230 4.93 -12.45 10.31
N GLY A 231 4.04 -11.53 10.70
CA GLY A 231 3.89 -10.21 10.07
C GLY A 231 4.54 -9.08 10.86
N THR A 232 5.19 -9.37 11.98
CA THR A 232 5.86 -8.35 12.82
C THR A 232 7.18 -7.87 12.22
N GLY A 233 7.78 -8.70 11.36
CA GLY A 233 9.09 -8.46 10.74
C GLY A 233 10.28 -9.00 11.52
N HIS A 234 10.07 -9.64 12.68
CA HIS A 234 11.15 -10.21 13.48
C HIS A 234 11.99 -11.22 12.69
N PHE A 235 11.34 -12.11 11.94
CA PHE A 235 12.03 -13.12 11.12
C PHE A 235 12.30 -12.68 9.66
N ALA A 236 11.88 -11.46 9.26
CA ALA A 236 11.95 -11.02 7.87
C ALA A 236 13.39 -10.84 7.32
N GLN A 237 14.39 -10.76 8.20
CA GLN A 237 15.81 -10.72 7.83
C GLN A 237 16.54 -12.07 7.99
N ASP A 238 15.91 -13.09 8.60
CA ASP A 238 16.56 -14.41 8.69
C ASP A 238 16.52 -15.11 7.32
N SER A 239 17.72 -15.32 6.75
CA SER A 239 17.97 -16.09 5.53
C SER A 239 17.37 -17.51 5.53
N LYS A 240 17.13 -18.10 6.70
CA LYS A 240 16.54 -19.44 6.87
C LYS A 240 15.02 -19.44 6.85
N VAL A 241 14.38 -18.33 7.22
CA VAL A 241 12.92 -18.21 7.25
C VAL A 241 12.46 -17.70 5.87
N PRO A 242 11.56 -18.40 5.16
CA PRO A 242 11.04 -17.93 3.89
C PRO A 242 10.26 -16.62 4.07
N LEU A 243 10.59 -15.62 3.25
CA LEU A 243 9.90 -14.33 3.16
C LEU A 243 8.97 -14.37 1.95
N VAL A 244 7.66 -14.26 2.15
CA VAL A 244 6.67 -14.71 1.15
C VAL A 244 5.63 -13.65 0.79
N VAL A 245 5.47 -13.43 -0.51
CA VAL A 245 4.29 -12.84 -1.13
C VAL A 245 3.64 -13.95 -1.98
N PRO A 246 2.44 -14.46 -1.61
CA PRO A 246 1.87 -15.66 -2.24
C PRO A 246 1.65 -15.58 -3.76
N GLU A 247 1.44 -14.39 -4.31
CA GLU A 247 1.35 -14.18 -5.76
C GLU A 247 2.71 -14.23 -6.49
N ILE A 248 3.82 -14.07 -5.78
CA ILE A 248 5.17 -13.88 -6.37
C ILE A 248 6.07 -15.09 -6.16
N ASN A 249 6.20 -15.59 -4.93
CA ASN A 249 7.15 -16.65 -4.57
C ASN A 249 6.57 -17.75 -3.66
N PRO A 250 5.36 -18.30 -3.95
CA PRO A 250 4.73 -19.32 -3.10
C PRO A 250 5.58 -20.60 -2.97
N GLU A 251 6.42 -20.88 -3.96
CA GLU A 251 7.36 -22.01 -3.95
C GLU A 251 8.50 -21.87 -2.92
N SER A 252 8.70 -20.68 -2.35
CA SER A 252 9.65 -20.46 -1.25
C SER A 252 9.22 -21.18 0.05
N MET A 253 7.95 -21.59 0.17
CA MET A 253 7.45 -22.37 1.30
C MET A 253 7.73 -23.88 1.21
N LYS A 254 8.48 -24.36 0.21
CA LYS A 254 8.85 -25.79 0.09
C LYS A 254 9.54 -26.35 1.33
N ASP A 255 10.40 -25.55 1.97
CA ASP A 255 11.16 -25.92 3.16
C ASP A 255 10.44 -25.58 4.48
N LEU A 256 9.16 -25.20 4.45
CA LEU A 256 8.39 -24.81 5.64
C LEU A 256 8.37 -25.92 6.72
N ALA A 257 8.33 -27.19 6.32
CA ALA A 257 8.40 -28.33 7.22
C ALA A 257 9.72 -28.44 8.02
N ARG A 258 10.75 -27.66 7.66
CA ARG A 258 12.03 -27.58 8.38
C ARG A 258 12.08 -26.45 9.40
N PHE A 259 11.40 -25.34 9.12
CA PHE A 259 11.53 -24.10 9.90
C PHE A 259 10.28 -23.76 10.73
N HIS A 260 9.10 -24.28 10.34
CA HIS A 260 7.80 -23.99 10.98
C HIS A 260 7.43 -22.50 11.08
N ILE A 261 8.16 -21.60 10.41
CA ILE A 261 7.94 -20.16 10.40
C ILE A 261 7.94 -19.70 8.94
N VAL A 262 7.01 -18.80 8.58
CA VAL A 262 7.02 -18.00 7.35
C VAL A 262 6.95 -16.53 7.75
N ALA A 263 7.76 -15.68 7.14
CA ALA A 263 7.69 -14.23 7.30
C ALA A 263 6.84 -13.59 6.18
N SER A 264 5.92 -12.72 6.56
CA SER A 264 5.27 -11.75 5.68
C SER A 264 6.15 -10.49 5.60
N PRO A 265 6.44 -9.94 4.42
CA PRO A 265 7.20 -8.70 4.28
C PRO A 265 6.42 -7.47 4.79
N SER A 266 7.11 -6.34 4.86
CA SER A 266 6.52 -5.01 5.05
C SER A 266 5.59 -4.61 3.89
N PRO A 267 4.63 -3.69 4.11
CA PRO A 267 3.73 -3.21 3.05
C PRO A 267 4.46 -2.72 1.80
N ALA A 268 5.47 -1.85 1.97
CA ALA A 268 6.29 -1.36 0.87
C ALA A 268 6.97 -2.48 0.06
N ALA A 269 7.50 -3.51 0.73
CA ALA A 269 8.14 -4.64 0.07
C ALA A 269 7.12 -5.54 -0.65
N ILE A 270 5.92 -5.76 -0.09
CA ILE A 270 4.82 -6.45 -0.76
C ILE A 270 4.41 -5.68 -2.02
N PHE A 271 4.17 -4.38 -1.93
CA PHE A 271 3.72 -3.58 -3.08
C PHE A 271 4.79 -3.51 -4.17
N LEU A 272 6.06 -3.39 -3.79
CA LEU A 272 7.18 -3.42 -4.73
C LEU A 272 7.31 -4.78 -5.42
N ALA A 273 7.21 -5.88 -4.67
CA ALA A 273 7.29 -7.24 -5.22
C ALA A 273 6.12 -7.53 -6.18
N MET A 274 4.88 -7.22 -5.76
CA MET A 274 3.67 -7.36 -6.57
C MET A 274 3.82 -6.66 -7.93
N VAL A 275 4.25 -5.39 -7.93
CA VAL A 275 4.31 -4.60 -9.17
C VAL A 275 5.54 -4.91 -10.02
N LEU A 276 6.69 -5.22 -9.43
CA LEU A 276 7.93 -5.36 -10.20
C LEU A 276 8.23 -6.79 -10.64
N ALA A 277 7.85 -7.84 -9.90
CA ALA A 277 8.14 -9.22 -10.31
C ALA A 277 7.49 -9.61 -11.65
N PRO A 278 6.23 -9.23 -11.98
CA PRO A 278 5.63 -9.49 -13.30
C PRO A 278 6.32 -8.78 -14.46
N LEU A 279 7.09 -7.71 -14.19
CA LEU A 279 7.86 -6.98 -15.20
C LEU A 279 9.31 -7.49 -15.30
N ALA A 280 9.91 -7.84 -14.15
CA ALA A 280 11.26 -8.38 -14.05
C ALA A 280 11.44 -9.68 -14.85
N GLY A 281 10.42 -10.54 -14.88
CA GLY A 281 10.43 -11.79 -15.64
C GLY A 281 10.44 -11.62 -17.17
N GLU A 282 10.03 -10.45 -17.68
CA GLU A 282 9.93 -10.18 -19.13
C GLU A 282 11.15 -9.43 -19.68
N VAL A 283 11.71 -8.47 -18.92
CA VAL A 283 12.76 -7.54 -19.41
C VAL A 283 13.98 -7.39 -18.49
N GLY A 284 14.01 -8.12 -17.37
CA GLY A 284 15.09 -8.06 -16.37
C GLY A 284 15.07 -6.78 -15.53
N LEU A 285 14.91 -6.89 -14.21
CA LEU A 285 14.96 -5.76 -13.29
C LEU A 285 16.41 -5.47 -12.84
N GLU A 286 16.85 -4.22 -12.97
CA GLU A 286 18.21 -3.81 -12.59
C GLU A 286 18.22 -2.84 -11.39
N GLN A 287 17.40 -1.78 -11.47
CA GLN A 287 17.40 -0.70 -10.48
C GLN A 287 15.99 -0.24 -10.10
N VAL A 288 15.82 0.11 -8.83
CA VAL A 288 14.64 0.74 -8.26
C VAL A 288 15.07 1.96 -7.45
N VAL A 289 14.40 3.09 -7.68
CA VAL A 289 14.37 4.23 -6.75
C VAL A 289 12.92 4.43 -6.32
N ALA A 290 12.67 4.35 -5.02
CA ALA A 290 11.33 4.44 -4.44
C ALA A 290 11.21 5.59 -3.43
N THR A 291 10.24 6.48 -3.61
CA THR A 291 9.81 7.40 -2.55
C THR A 291 8.52 6.87 -1.95
N CYS A 292 8.61 6.38 -0.71
CA CYS A 292 7.51 5.78 0.04
C CYS A 292 6.87 6.83 0.93
N MET A 293 5.59 7.13 0.69
CA MET A 293 4.77 8.04 1.47
C MET A 293 3.88 7.20 2.41
N VAL A 294 4.31 7.13 3.66
CA VAL A 294 3.78 6.22 4.68
C VAL A 294 2.62 6.89 5.42
N PRO A 295 1.47 6.21 5.59
CA PRO A 295 0.33 6.73 6.31
C PRO A 295 0.51 6.55 7.83
N VAL A 296 -0.22 7.33 8.62
CA VAL A 296 -0.07 7.31 10.10
C VAL A 296 -0.60 6.03 10.74
N SER A 297 -1.41 5.23 10.03
CA SER A 297 -1.84 3.90 10.46
C SER A 297 -0.70 2.89 10.63
N VAL A 298 0.48 3.13 10.06
CA VAL A 298 1.69 2.31 10.35
C VAL A 298 2.14 2.47 11.80
N ALA A 299 1.85 3.60 12.45
CA ALA A 299 2.00 3.80 13.90
C ALA A 299 0.73 3.39 14.70
N GLY A 300 -0.15 2.58 14.10
CA GLY A 300 -1.37 2.06 14.70
C GLY A 300 -2.41 3.13 15.05
N THR A 301 -3.34 2.76 15.94
CA THR A 301 -4.38 3.67 16.45
C THR A 301 -3.81 4.97 17.05
N PRO A 302 -2.73 4.95 17.87
CA PRO A 302 -2.16 6.20 18.40
C PRO A 302 -1.71 7.18 17.32
N GLY A 303 -1.11 6.70 16.22
CA GLY A 303 -0.71 7.57 15.10
C GLY A 303 -1.89 8.20 14.38
N MET A 304 -2.99 7.46 14.20
CA MET A 304 -4.24 7.98 13.64
C MET A 304 -4.89 9.01 14.56
N ASP A 305 -4.97 8.71 15.87
CA ASP A 305 -5.53 9.61 16.87
C ASP A 305 -4.72 10.92 16.96
N GLU A 306 -3.39 10.85 16.91
CA GLU A 306 -2.52 12.03 16.91
C GLU A 306 -2.73 12.90 15.65
N LEU A 307 -2.78 12.31 14.45
CA LEU A 307 -3.07 13.06 13.23
C LEU A 307 -4.43 13.77 13.32
N PHE A 308 -5.46 13.07 13.78
CA PHE A 308 -6.80 13.62 13.95
C PHE A 308 -6.82 14.77 14.97
N ALA A 309 -6.18 14.57 16.13
CA ALA A 309 -6.12 15.55 17.21
C ALA A 309 -5.33 16.81 16.78
N GLN A 310 -4.13 16.65 16.23
CA GLN A 310 -3.33 17.76 15.71
C GLN A 310 -4.07 18.53 14.61
N THR A 311 -4.72 17.83 13.68
CA THR A 311 -5.50 18.46 12.59
C THR A 311 -6.61 19.35 13.15
N ARG A 312 -7.37 18.88 14.15
CA ARG A 312 -8.39 19.71 14.83
C ARG A 312 -7.78 20.90 15.55
N THR A 313 -6.67 20.69 16.26
CA THR A 313 -5.98 21.74 17.02
C THR A 313 -5.42 22.87 16.16
N VAL A 314 -4.92 22.56 14.94
CA VAL A 314 -4.48 23.56 13.96
C VAL A 314 -5.63 24.50 13.57
N PHE A 315 -6.83 23.96 13.29
CA PHE A 315 -8.02 24.80 13.00
C PHE A 315 -8.51 25.64 14.18
N MET A 316 -8.07 25.32 15.41
CA MET A 316 -8.34 26.11 16.62
C MET A 316 -7.22 27.14 16.92
N ASN A 317 -6.33 27.42 15.95
CA ASN A 317 -5.15 28.31 16.11
C ASN A 317 -4.30 27.98 17.34
N SER A 318 -4.29 26.71 17.73
CA SER A 318 -3.63 26.20 18.92
C SER A 318 -2.50 25.24 18.50
N ARG A 319 -1.60 24.90 19.43
CA ARG A 319 -0.54 23.92 19.20
C ARG A 319 -0.74 22.71 20.10
N MET A 320 -0.52 21.53 19.55
CA MET A 320 -0.47 20.25 20.26
C MET A 320 0.94 19.70 20.14
N GLN A 321 1.51 19.23 21.25
CA GLN A 321 2.73 18.44 21.21
C GLN A 321 2.35 17.00 20.84
N GLY A 322 3.07 16.42 19.88
CA GLY A 322 2.93 14.99 19.55
C GLY A 322 3.57 14.11 20.62
N GLU A 323 3.03 12.90 20.77
CA GLU A 323 3.55 11.83 21.63
C GLU A 323 4.07 10.66 20.79
N VAL A 324 3.48 10.42 19.62
CA VAL A 324 3.80 9.35 18.67
C VAL A 324 4.83 9.80 17.64
N PHE A 325 4.64 10.98 17.04
CA PHE A 325 5.54 11.49 16.00
C PHE A 325 6.54 12.51 16.57
N PRO A 326 7.81 12.52 16.11
CA PRO A 326 8.85 13.41 16.63
C PRO A 326 8.61 14.89 16.30
N ARG A 327 7.67 15.18 15.39
CA ARG A 327 7.23 16.50 14.94
C ARG A 327 5.75 16.42 14.58
N GLN A 328 5.08 17.57 14.54
CA GLN A 328 3.70 17.68 14.04
C GLN A 328 3.56 17.00 12.69
N VAL A 329 2.65 16.04 12.58
CA VAL A 329 2.33 15.33 11.34
C VAL A 329 1.21 16.04 10.57
N ALA A 330 0.25 16.67 11.26
CA ALA A 330 -0.84 17.39 10.60
C ALA A 330 -0.32 18.49 9.65
N PHE A 331 -0.75 18.44 8.39
CA PHE A 331 -0.32 19.34 7.30
C PHE A 331 1.20 19.40 7.04
N ASN A 332 1.92 18.32 7.35
CA ASN A 332 3.39 18.27 7.26
C ASN A 332 3.88 16.94 6.65
N LEU A 333 5.15 16.89 6.26
CA LEU A 333 5.84 15.68 5.78
C LEU A 333 7.11 15.47 6.61
N LEU A 334 7.30 14.28 7.19
CA LEU A 334 8.49 13.96 7.99
C LEU A 334 9.38 12.99 7.20
N PRO A 335 10.63 13.35 6.84
CA PRO A 335 11.54 12.47 6.09
C PRO A 335 12.22 11.45 7.02
N GLN A 336 11.41 10.73 7.80
CA GLN A 336 11.84 9.72 8.76
C GLN A 336 10.67 8.80 9.09
N VAL A 337 10.89 7.49 9.02
CA VAL A 337 9.98 6.45 9.54
C VAL A 337 10.82 5.41 10.29
N GLY A 338 10.60 5.28 11.60
CA GLY A 338 11.46 4.50 12.50
C GLY A 338 12.67 5.28 13.03
N GLY A 339 13.64 4.56 13.60
CA GLY A 339 14.94 5.09 14.01
C GLY A 339 15.89 5.26 12.83
N PHE A 340 17.14 5.62 13.14
CA PHE A 340 18.25 5.72 12.17
C PHE A 340 19.38 4.77 12.55
N GLY A 341 19.94 4.09 11.55
CA GLY A 341 21.18 3.34 11.63
C GLY A 341 22.41 4.24 11.67
N SER A 342 23.58 3.64 11.92
CA SER A 342 24.87 4.35 11.96
C SER A 342 25.37 4.82 10.59
N ASP A 343 24.78 4.31 9.51
CA ASP A 343 25.00 4.72 8.12
C ASP A 343 24.08 5.89 7.68
N GLY A 344 23.14 6.29 8.53
CA GLY A 344 22.19 7.37 8.27
C GLY A 344 20.91 6.93 7.55
N LEU A 345 20.75 5.65 7.22
CA LEU A 345 19.47 5.12 6.75
C LEU A 345 18.48 5.00 7.90
N SER A 346 17.20 5.22 7.62
CA SER A 346 16.13 4.86 8.55
C SER A 346 15.89 3.35 8.57
N ASP A 347 15.32 2.84 9.67
CA ASP A 347 14.98 1.41 9.81
C ASP A 347 14.10 0.92 8.65
N ALA A 348 13.17 1.77 8.18
CA ALA A 348 12.26 1.46 7.08
C ALA A 348 12.97 1.41 5.71
N GLU A 349 13.91 2.32 5.44
CA GLU A 349 14.73 2.32 4.23
C GLU A 349 15.62 1.07 4.16
N HIS A 350 16.32 0.76 5.25
CA HIS A 350 17.13 -0.46 5.35
C HIS A 350 16.26 -1.72 5.17
N ARG A 351 15.09 -1.77 5.82
CA ARG A 351 14.15 -2.91 5.74
C ARG A 351 13.66 -3.13 4.30
N LEU A 352 13.29 -2.08 3.56
CA LEU A 352 12.85 -2.22 2.17
C LEU A 352 13.97 -2.71 1.25
N VAL A 353 15.22 -2.27 1.45
CA VAL A 353 16.36 -2.75 0.65
C VAL A 353 16.62 -4.24 0.89
N VAL A 354 16.57 -4.71 2.14
CA VAL A 354 16.77 -6.12 2.48
C VAL A 354 15.62 -6.98 1.97
N GLU A 355 14.37 -6.66 2.33
CA GLU A 355 13.20 -7.44 1.92
C GLU A 355 12.99 -7.41 0.39
N GLY A 356 13.19 -6.25 -0.24
CA GLY A 356 13.08 -6.09 -1.68
C GLY A 356 14.07 -6.95 -2.45
N ARG A 357 15.34 -7.03 -2.03
CA ARG A 357 16.33 -7.93 -2.64
C ARG A 357 15.98 -9.41 -2.43
N ARG A 358 15.47 -9.79 -1.26
CA ARG A 358 15.00 -11.16 -0.99
C ARG A 358 13.82 -11.58 -1.89
N LEU A 359 12.97 -10.64 -2.30
CA LEU A 359 11.78 -10.91 -3.13
C LEU A 359 12.04 -10.76 -4.64
N LEU A 360 12.90 -9.82 -5.04
CA LEU A 360 13.14 -9.45 -6.45
C LEU A 360 14.51 -9.91 -6.99
N GLY A 361 15.40 -10.42 -6.14
CA GLY A 361 16.71 -10.93 -6.47
C GLY A 361 17.87 -10.08 -5.95
N ASP A 362 18.90 -10.73 -5.41
CA ASP A 362 20.02 -10.09 -4.69
C ASP A 362 20.83 -9.07 -5.52
N LYS A 363 20.75 -9.15 -6.86
CA LYS A 363 21.47 -8.25 -7.78
C LYS A 363 20.76 -6.91 -8.00
N VAL A 364 19.48 -6.80 -7.66
CA VAL A 364 18.70 -5.58 -7.86
C VAL A 364 19.25 -4.46 -6.97
N GLN A 365 19.48 -3.30 -7.57
CA GLN A 365 19.90 -2.10 -6.85
C GLN A 365 18.66 -1.34 -6.39
N ILE A 366 18.45 -1.25 -5.08
CA ILE A 366 17.28 -0.60 -4.48
C ILE A 366 17.78 0.60 -3.67
N GLY A 367 17.28 1.79 -4.01
CA GLY A 367 17.37 2.99 -3.19
C GLY A 367 15.97 3.43 -2.78
N ALA A 368 15.82 3.91 -1.54
CA ALA A 368 14.52 4.28 -1.00
C ALA A 368 14.60 5.56 -0.16
N HIS A 369 13.49 6.30 -0.14
CA HIS A 369 13.23 7.40 0.78
C HIS A 369 11.89 7.18 1.48
N PHE A 370 11.87 7.21 2.81
CA PHE A 370 10.64 7.03 3.59
C PHE A 370 10.17 8.35 4.21
N ILE A 371 8.94 8.73 3.90
CA ILE A 371 8.33 10.00 4.30
C ILE A 371 7.01 9.70 5.02
N GLN A 372 6.91 10.04 6.30
CA GLN A 372 5.63 10.03 7.02
C GLN A 372 4.72 11.13 6.44
N ALA A 373 3.59 10.72 5.89
CA ALA A 373 2.59 11.56 5.26
C ALA A 373 1.34 11.74 6.16
N PRO A 374 0.60 12.86 6.03
CA PRO A 374 -0.60 13.16 6.82
C PRO A 374 -1.84 12.46 6.25
N VAL A 375 -1.73 11.15 6.06
CA VAL A 375 -2.73 10.27 5.44
C VAL A 375 -3.08 9.17 6.43
N PHE A 376 -4.35 8.86 6.64
CA PHE A 376 -4.77 7.85 7.61
C PHE A 376 -4.38 6.43 7.20
N ILE A 377 -4.81 5.98 6.01
CA ILE A 377 -4.61 4.63 5.48
C ILE A 377 -4.25 4.75 4.00
N GLY A 378 -3.43 3.82 3.50
CA GLY A 378 -2.99 3.75 2.11
C GLY A 378 -1.56 4.24 1.95
N GLU A 379 -0.61 3.31 1.85
CA GLU A 379 0.80 3.64 1.59
C GLU A 379 1.04 3.76 0.09
N SER A 380 1.75 4.83 -0.29
CA SER A 380 1.99 5.18 -1.69
C SER A 380 3.47 5.14 -2.02
N LEU A 381 3.82 4.55 -3.17
CA LEU A 381 5.19 4.51 -3.68
C LEU A 381 5.25 5.25 -5.02
N ALA A 382 6.03 6.32 -5.08
CA ALA A 382 6.47 6.88 -6.35
C ALA A 382 7.74 6.12 -6.78
N LEU A 383 7.64 5.38 -7.88
CA LEU A 383 8.71 4.49 -8.35
C LEU A 383 9.33 5.02 -9.64
N THR A 384 10.66 4.99 -9.71
CA THR A 384 11.44 5.01 -10.94
C THR A 384 12.21 3.69 -11.02
N VAL A 385 12.07 2.99 -12.14
CA VAL A 385 12.52 1.60 -12.31
C VAL A 385 13.32 1.47 -13.60
N GLY A 386 14.52 0.90 -13.51
CA GLY A 386 15.39 0.59 -14.64
C GLY A 386 15.39 -0.91 -14.95
N PHE A 387 15.26 -1.23 -16.23
CA PHE A 387 15.26 -2.60 -16.75
C PHE A 387 16.42 -2.83 -17.72
N GLY A 388 16.87 -4.09 -17.85
CA GLY A 388 17.92 -4.46 -18.81
C GLY A 388 17.47 -4.27 -20.26
N GLU A 389 16.19 -4.55 -20.55
CA GLU A 389 15.58 -4.35 -21.87
C GLU A 389 14.45 -3.29 -21.87
N ALA A 390 14.17 -2.73 -23.05
CA ALA A 390 13.23 -1.64 -23.21
C ALA A 390 11.76 -2.10 -23.08
N LEU A 391 11.11 -1.74 -21.96
CA LEU A 391 9.68 -1.99 -21.75
C LEU A 391 8.81 -0.78 -22.08
N THR A 392 7.84 -0.92 -22.98
CA THR A 392 6.89 0.17 -23.26
C THR A 392 5.84 0.32 -22.16
N PRO A 393 5.36 1.53 -21.86
CA PRO A 393 4.26 1.73 -20.91
C PRO A 393 2.96 0.99 -21.29
N GLY A 394 2.71 0.75 -22.58
CA GLY A 394 1.57 -0.04 -23.04
C GLY A 394 1.71 -1.53 -22.69
N SER A 395 2.91 -2.08 -22.88
CA SER A 395 3.22 -3.46 -22.47
C SER A 395 3.18 -3.61 -20.95
N ALA A 396 3.79 -2.68 -20.19
CA ALA A 396 3.75 -2.70 -18.72
C ALA A 396 2.31 -2.73 -18.17
N ARG A 397 1.41 -1.88 -18.69
CA ARG A 397 -0.02 -1.95 -18.35
C ARG A 397 -0.62 -3.33 -18.63
N LYS A 398 -0.36 -3.90 -19.80
CA LYS A 398 -0.87 -5.23 -20.20
C LYS A 398 -0.40 -6.36 -19.29
N TYR A 399 0.85 -6.32 -18.83
CA TYR A 399 1.38 -7.30 -17.86
C TYR A 399 0.75 -7.11 -16.48
N LEU A 400 0.74 -5.87 -15.97
CA LEU A 400 0.17 -5.56 -14.66
C LEU A 400 -1.34 -5.83 -14.57
N SER A 401 -2.12 -5.52 -15.61
CA SER A 401 -3.56 -5.84 -15.69
C SER A 401 -3.87 -7.34 -15.82
N ARG A 402 -2.86 -8.21 -15.83
CA ARG A 402 -3.00 -9.68 -15.81
C ARG A 402 -2.38 -10.31 -14.57
N ALA A 403 -1.71 -9.52 -13.74
CA ALA A 403 -1.13 -9.99 -12.50
C ALA A 403 -2.23 -10.01 -11.42
N PRO A 404 -2.40 -11.13 -10.70
CA PRO A 404 -3.44 -11.25 -9.68
C PRO A 404 -3.23 -10.24 -8.56
N GLY A 405 -4.32 -9.66 -8.06
CA GLY A 405 -4.27 -8.63 -7.01
C GLY A 405 -3.67 -7.29 -7.45
N ILE A 406 -3.57 -7.00 -8.75
CA ILE A 406 -3.12 -5.70 -9.28
C ILE A 406 -4.22 -5.01 -10.09
N LYS A 407 -4.50 -3.75 -9.74
CA LYS A 407 -5.55 -2.93 -10.37
C LYS A 407 -4.96 -1.71 -11.05
N VAL A 408 -4.82 -1.78 -12.37
CA VAL A 408 -4.27 -0.67 -13.16
C VAL A 408 -5.32 0.42 -13.35
N VAL A 409 -5.13 1.56 -12.67
CA VAL A 409 -5.93 2.78 -12.82
C VAL A 409 -5.03 3.84 -13.43
N ASP A 410 -4.89 3.82 -14.75
CA ASP A 410 -3.94 4.70 -15.44
C ASP A 410 -4.53 5.31 -16.73
N ARG A 411 -5.44 6.26 -16.54
CA ARG A 411 -6.04 7.07 -17.59
C ARG A 411 -5.30 8.42 -17.66
N LEU A 412 -4.96 8.86 -18.87
CA LEU A 412 -4.32 10.17 -19.10
C LEU A 412 -5.36 11.31 -19.08
N ALA A 413 -6.04 11.46 -17.95
CA ALA A 413 -7.07 12.46 -17.68
C ALA A 413 -7.06 12.86 -16.19
N GLU A 414 -7.75 13.94 -15.84
CA GLU A 414 -7.97 14.33 -14.44
C GLU A 414 -8.74 13.23 -13.69
N GLY A 415 -8.33 12.93 -12.44
CA GLY A 415 -8.86 11.80 -11.68
C GLY A 415 -8.59 10.42 -12.32
N GLY A 416 -7.66 10.33 -13.28
CA GLY A 416 -7.33 9.11 -14.01
C GLY A 416 -6.45 8.10 -13.25
N TYR A 417 -6.26 8.28 -11.95
CA TYR A 417 -5.31 7.56 -11.09
C TYR A 417 -5.96 7.22 -9.74
N ALA A 418 -5.41 6.21 -9.03
CA ALA A 418 -5.80 5.89 -7.67
C ALA A 418 -5.01 6.73 -6.64
N THR A 419 -5.58 6.97 -5.47
CA THR A 419 -4.94 7.63 -4.32
C THR A 419 -5.16 6.79 -3.05
N PRO A 420 -4.55 7.16 -1.91
CA PRO A 420 -4.79 6.46 -0.64
C PRO A 420 -6.27 6.35 -0.25
N VAL A 421 -7.10 7.33 -0.63
CA VAL A 421 -8.53 7.37 -0.29
C VAL A 421 -9.31 6.26 -0.99
N GLU A 422 -9.04 5.98 -2.26
CA GLU A 422 -9.75 4.93 -3.00
C GLU A 422 -9.24 3.52 -2.72
N CYS A 423 -8.04 3.36 -2.15
CA CYS A 423 -7.46 2.05 -1.85
C CYS A 423 -7.80 1.50 -0.45
N ALA A 424 -8.23 2.37 0.47
CA ALA A 424 -8.47 1.99 1.86
C ALA A 424 -9.63 0.98 1.97
N GLY A 425 -9.36 -0.19 2.55
CA GLY A 425 -10.29 -1.32 2.64
C GLY A 425 -10.33 -2.24 1.42
N GLU A 426 -9.59 -1.97 0.34
CA GLU A 426 -9.53 -2.83 -0.85
C GLU A 426 -8.40 -3.89 -0.74
N ASP A 427 -8.60 -5.03 -1.42
CA ASP A 427 -7.61 -6.12 -1.47
C ASP A 427 -6.46 -5.86 -2.48
N ASP A 428 -6.66 -4.94 -3.42
CA ASP A 428 -5.80 -4.75 -4.60
C ASP A 428 -4.59 -3.84 -4.36
N VAL A 429 -3.50 -4.09 -5.10
CA VAL A 429 -2.42 -3.12 -5.31
C VAL A 429 -2.74 -2.27 -6.53
N PHE A 430 -2.98 -0.97 -6.35
CA PHE A 430 -3.33 -0.07 -7.44
C PHE A 430 -2.08 0.50 -8.09
N VAL A 431 -2.04 0.50 -9.44
CA VAL A 431 -0.93 1.09 -10.20
C VAL A 431 -1.44 2.14 -11.19
N SER A 432 -0.80 3.30 -11.15
CA SER A 432 -1.15 4.50 -11.89
C SER A 432 0.08 5.18 -12.50
N ARG A 433 -0.13 6.14 -13.40
CA ARG A 433 0.90 7.05 -13.96
C ARG A 433 2.07 6.35 -14.65
N ILE A 434 1.83 5.17 -15.25
CA ILE A 434 2.85 4.34 -15.91
C ILE A 434 3.32 5.03 -17.18
N ARG A 435 4.59 5.44 -17.21
CA ARG A 435 5.19 6.20 -18.32
C ARG A 435 6.66 5.85 -18.47
N LYS A 436 7.23 6.17 -19.64
CA LYS A 436 8.69 6.14 -19.79
C LYS A 436 9.31 7.17 -18.84
N ASP A 437 10.35 6.78 -18.12
CA ASP A 437 11.14 7.70 -17.33
C ASP A 437 12.07 8.54 -18.23
N MET A 438 12.39 9.76 -17.81
CA MET A 438 13.21 10.70 -18.59
C MET A 438 14.70 10.67 -18.22
N SER A 439 15.08 10.01 -17.12
CA SER A 439 16.46 9.90 -16.65
C SER A 439 17.14 8.57 -16.99
N LEU A 440 16.37 7.54 -17.30
CA LEU A 440 16.85 6.18 -17.61
C LEU A 440 16.45 5.76 -19.04
N GLU A 441 17.37 5.15 -19.77
CA GLU A 441 17.16 4.71 -21.17
C GLU A 441 16.02 3.70 -21.30
N ASN A 442 16.08 2.62 -20.50
CA ASN A 442 15.07 1.58 -20.36
C ASN A 442 14.21 1.78 -19.11
N GLY A 443 13.94 3.04 -18.75
CA GLY A 443 13.23 3.38 -17.52
C GLY A 443 11.72 3.45 -17.64
N LEU A 444 11.02 3.00 -16.60
CA LEU A 444 9.62 3.34 -16.35
C LEU A 444 9.48 4.11 -15.02
N ALA A 445 8.56 5.05 -15.00
CA ALA A 445 8.10 5.69 -13.78
C ALA A 445 6.61 5.42 -13.56
N MET A 446 6.21 5.17 -12.32
CA MET A 446 4.83 4.82 -11.94
C MET A 446 4.51 5.26 -10.51
N PHE A 447 3.23 5.25 -10.17
CA PHE A 447 2.71 5.51 -8.83
C PHE A 447 1.93 4.27 -8.38
N VAL A 448 2.27 3.72 -7.23
CA VAL A 448 1.65 2.54 -6.64
C VAL A 448 0.98 2.96 -5.34
N VAL A 449 -0.22 2.45 -5.04
CA VAL A 449 -0.89 2.71 -3.77
C VAL A 449 -1.76 1.52 -3.35
N SER A 450 -1.76 1.17 -2.07
CA SER A 450 -2.60 0.09 -1.53
C SER A 450 -2.73 0.20 0.00
N ASP A 451 -3.73 -0.46 0.56
CA ASP A 451 -3.98 -0.46 2.00
C ASP A 451 -2.87 -1.25 2.72
N ASN A 452 -2.10 -0.52 3.52
CA ASN A 452 -0.96 -1.00 4.30
C ASN A 452 -1.34 -1.96 5.43
N SER A 453 -2.56 -1.87 5.96
CA SER A 453 -3.05 -2.76 7.02
C SER A 453 -3.61 -4.05 6.42
N ARG A 454 -4.25 -3.92 5.24
CA ARG A 454 -4.93 -4.99 4.51
C ARG A 454 -3.98 -5.77 3.60
N LYS A 455 -3.80 -5.39 2.33
CA LYS A 455 -2.89 -6.11 1.40
C LYS A 455 -1.44 -6.04 1.85
N GLY A 456 -1.03 -4.92 2.43
CA GLY A 456 0.31 -4.74 3.00
C GLY A 456 0.58 -5.50 4.30
N GLY A 457 -0.41 -6.19 4.87
CA GLY A 457 -0.27 -6.90 6.13
C GLY A 457 -1.19 -8.11 6.22
N ALA A 458 -2.37 -7.92 6.82
CA ALA A 458 -3.27 -9.01 7.21
C ALA A 458 -3.65 -9.95 6.06
N LEU A 459 -3.95 -9.42 4.88
CA LEU A 459 -4.34 -10.23 3.72
C LEU A 459 -3.17 -11.06 3.18
N ASN A 460 -1.95 -10.53 3.13
CA ASN A 460 -0.78 -11.32 2.73
C ASN A 460 -0.55 -12.50 3.70
N MET A 461 -0.68 -12.27 5.00
CA MET A 461 -0.59 -13.33 6.02
C MET A 461 -1.69 -14.39 5.86
N VAL A 462 -2.93 -14.00 5.59
CA VAL A 462 -4.03 -14.96 5.37
C VAL A 462 -3.84 -15.73 4.06
N GLN A 463 -3.39 -15.09 2.98
CA GLN A 463 -3.05 -15.77 1.73
C GLN A 463 -1.89 -16.78 1.91
N ILE A 464 -0.90 -16.50 2.76
CA ILE A 464 0.12 -17.49 3.16
C ILE A 464 -0.55 -18.72 3.81
N ALA A 465 -1.48 -18.52 4.75
CA ALA A 465 -2.24 -19.61 5.37
C ALA A 465 -3.13 -20.38 4.37
N GLU A 466 -3.69 -19.71 3.37
CA GLU A 466 -4.46 -20.35 2.30
C GLU A 466 -3.59 -21.25 1.43
N VAL A 467 -2.35 -20.83 1.10
CA VAL A 467 -1.40 -21.70 0.39
C VAL A 467 -1.01 -22.90 1.25
N ILE A 468 -0.68 -22.70 2.53
CA ILE A 468 -0.30 -23.79 3.45
C ILE A 468 -1.44 -24.80 3.62
N SER A 469 -2.69 -24.33 3.66
CA SER A 469 -3.87 -25.19 3.78
C SER A 469 -4.34 -25.82 2.47
N GLY A 470 -3.76 -25.45 1.33
CA GLY A 470 -4.17 -25.92 0.00
C GLY A 470 -5.47 -25.29 -0.54
N ASN A 471 -5.94 -24.19 0.07
CA ASN A 471 -7.20 -23.50 -0.23
C ASN A 471 -7.00 -22.12 -0.87
N MET A 472 -5.89 -21.89 -1.59
CA MET A 472 -5.60 -20.60 -2.21
C MET A 472 -6.68 -20.18 -3.20
N VAL A 473 -7.45 -19.15 -2.85
CA VAL A 473 -8.45 -18.52 -3.74
C VAL A 473 -7.81 -17.29 -4.37
N MET A 474 -7.30 -17.47 -5.58
CA MET A 474 -6.95 -16.38 -6.48
C MET A 474 -8.24 -15.69 -6.94
N LYS A 475 -8.33 -14.36 -6.77
CA LYS A 475 -9.31 -13.55 -7.49
C LYS A 475 -8.71 -13.22 -8.86
N ASP A 476 -9.46 -13.52 -9.92
CA ASP A 476 -9.15 -13.17 -11.33
C ASP A 476 -9.33 -11.65 -11.59
#